data_AF-A0A1F2T106-F1
#
_entry.id   AF-A0A1F2T106-F1
#
_cell.length_a   1.000
_cell.length_b   1.000
_cell.length_c   1.000
_cell.angle_alpha   90.00
_cell.angle_beta   90.00
_cell.angle_gamma   90.00
#
_symmetry.space_group_name_H-M   'P 1'
#
loop_
_entity.id
_entity.type
_entity.pdbx_description
1 polymer ?
#
loop_
_entity_poly.entity_id
_entity_poly.type
_entity_poly.pdbx_seq_one_letter_code
_entity_poly.pdbx_strand_id
1 'polypeptide(L)'
;MGIQAGLAPSVLAQDPGKGAALLAEARRAIGGEERLLGVKTLDVRGAFKRAAGQFNMGGELQIRIERPDKLRRDEDLSPPGGGPAVVRTEVLNGTEVWEENSGRGAFITRFGRGGDAGRGGPDGGGRAAADPARIQELQRTARQAELARLMLAWLLAADGSVTWVGTAEAPDGKADVLEVTPAAGPALRLFLDASTHVPLMITWRGVAPQMVFAGRRGGRGARGDGAPPEGAPRPDGPRPDRPPDATLRMTLGGYKTVNGIKLPHLVTRGFNDTTVEEWVVESYRINPSFRGDVFAQ
;
A
#
# COMPACT_ATOMS: atom_id res chain seq x y z
N MET A 1 -4.20 -15.06 13.86
CA MET A 1 -3.11 -15.93 13.40
C MET A 1 -2.76 -15.50 12.00
N GLY A 2 -1.55 -14.98 11.79
CA GLY A 2 -1.09 -14.52 10.49
C GLY A 2 -0.40 -15.65 9.74
N ILE A 3 -0.75 -15.82 8.47
CA ILE A 3 -0.14 -16.77 7.55
C ILE A 3 1.32 -16.34 7.33
N GLN A 4 2.28 -17.08 7.89
CA GLN A 4 3.67 -17.04 7.42
C GLN A 4 3.88 -18.25 6.50
N ALA A 5 4.00 -17.99 5.21
CA ALA A 5 4.41 -19.03 4.27
C ALA A 5 5.14 -18.43 3.08
N GLY A 6 6.38 -18.88 2.90
CA GLY A 6 7.11 -18.80 1.63
C GLY A 6 6.42 -19.70 0.60
N LEU A 7 5.33 -19.20 0.02
CA LEU A 7 4.61 -19.87 -1.07
C LEU A 7 5.40 -19.69 -2.36
N ALA A 8 6.36 -20.58 -2.60
CA ALA A 8 6.98 -20.71 -3.92
C ALA A 8 6.01 -21.48 -4.83
N PRO A 9 5.49 -20.87 -5.91
CA PRO A 9 4.63 -21.59 -6.84
C PRO A 9 5.40 -22.70 -7.54
N SER A 10 4.82 -23.90 -7.62
CA SER A 10 5.21 -24.91 -8.61
C SER A 10 4.84 -24.41 -10.02
N VAL A 11 5.59 -24.81 -11.06
CA VAL A 11 5.42 -24.40 -12.46
C VAL A 11 3.94 -24.35 -12.85
N LEU A 12 3.49 -23.16 -13.23
CA LEU A 12 2.08 -22.74 -13.23
C LEU A 12 1.43 -23.04 -14.59
N ALA A 13 0.48 -23.97 -14.64
CA ALA A 13 -0.42 -24.09 -15.77
C ALA A 13 -1.33 -22.86 -15.80
N GLN A 14 -1.35 -22.13 -16.92
CA GLN A 14 -2.20 -20.96 -17.10
C GLN A 14 -3.57 -21.40 -17.61
N ASP A 15 -4.60 -21.18 -16.81
CA ASP A 15 -5.98 -21.50 -17.17
C ASP A 15 -6.90 -20.28 -16.93
N PRO A 16 -7.19 -19.49 -18.00
CA PRO A 16 -8.11 -18.37 -17.91
C PRO A 16 -9.54 -18.78 -17.57
N GLY A 17 -9.99 -19.95 -18.04
CA GLY A 17 -11.34 -20.44 -17.79
C GLY A 17 -11.56 -20.78 -16.31
N LYS A 18 -10.61 -21.52 -15.73
CA LYS A 18 -10.58 -21.80 -14.30
C LYS A 18 -10.40 -20.52 -13.47
N GLY A 19 -9.59 -19.57 -13.94
CA GLY A 19 -9.41 -18.28 -13.29
C GLY A 19 -10.71 -17.49 -13.16
N ALA A 20 -11.47 -17.39 -14.25
CA ALA A 20 -12.78 -16.74 -14.25
C ALA A 20 -13.79 -17.45 -13.35
N ALA A 21 -13.81 -18.80 -13.37
CA ALA A 21 -14.71 -19.59 -12.52
C ALA A 21 -14.43 -19.38 -11.03
N LEU A 22 -13.16 -19.46 -10.62
CA LEU A 22 -12.76 -19.25 -9.21
C LEU A 22 -13.03 -17.83 -8.74
N LEU A 23 -12.84 -16.81 -9.59
CA LEU A 23 -13.19 -15.44 -9.23
C LEU A 23 -14.70 -15.30 -9.00
N ALA A 24 -15.54 -15.96 -9.83
CA ALA A 24 -16.99 -15.96 -9.65
C ALA A 24 -17.42 -16.68 -8.36
N GLU A 25 -16.78 -17.79 -8.02
CA GLU A 25 -16.99 -18.51 -6.75
C GLU A 25 -16.60 -17.65 -5.55
N ALA A 26 -15.45 -16.97 -5.62
CA ALA A 26 -15.00 -16.05 -4.58
C ALA A 26 -15.96 -14.88 -4.39
N ARG A 27 -16.46 -14.28 -5.48
CA ARG A 27 -17.50 -13.24 -5.43
C ARG A 27 -18.79 -13.75 -4.79
N ARG A 28 -19.21 -14.97 -5.11
CA ARG A 28 -20.35 -15.64 -4.46
C ARG A 28 -20.10 -15.81 -2.96
N ALA A 29 -18.91 -16.24 -2.56
CA ALA A 29 -18.55 -16.49 -1.16
C ALA A 29 -18.53 -15.22 -0.30
N ILE A 30 -18.18 -14.06 -0.88
CA ILE A 30 -18.09 -12.81 -0.12
C ILE A 30 -19.34 -11.92 -0.22
N GLY A 31 -20.34 -12.22 -1.04
CA GLY A 31 -21.56 -11.39 -1.04
C GLY A 31 -22.48 -11.52 -2.25
N GLY A 32 -21.99 -12.16 -3.32
CA GLY A 32 -22.68 -12.32 -4.61
C GLY A 32 -22.40 -11.18 -5.59
N GLU A 33 -22.43 -11.51 -6.88
CA GLU A 33 -22.09 -10.59 -7.98
C GLU A 33 -22.89 -9.28 -7.92
N GLU A 34 -24.21 -9.37 -7.75
CA GLU A 34 -25.11 -8.22 -7.73
C GLU A 34 -24.75 -7.21 -6.65
N ARG A 35 -24.50 -7.68 -5.41
CA ARG A 35 -24.14 -6.79 -4.29
C ARG A 35 -22.79 -6.13 -4.51
N LEU A 36 -21.81 -6.89 -5.00
CA LEU A 36 -20.45 -6.38 -5.25
C LEU A 36 -20.44 -5.34 -6.37
N LEU A 37 -21.15 -5.61 -7.47
CA LEU A 37 -21.30 -4.64 -8.57
C LEU A 37 -22.11 -3.41 -8.16
N GLY A 38 -23.07 -3.57 -7.24
CA GLY A 38 -23.87 -2.49 -6.67
C GLY A 38 -23.10 -1.52 -5.75
N VAL A 39 -21.87 -1.85 -5.33
CA VAL A 39 -21.01 -0.92 -4.59
C VAL A 39 -20.47 0.14 -5.54
N LYS A 40 -20.90 1.39 -5.36
CA LYS A 40 -20.44 2.58 -6.09
C LYS A 40 -19.49 3.42 -5.26
N THR A 41 -19.80 3.57 -3.97
CA THR A 41 -18.95 4.30 -3.02
C THR A 41 -18.66 3.46 -1.78
N LEU A 42 -17.49 3.65 -1.20
CA LEU A 42 -17.06 2.97 0.02
C LEU A 42 -16.34 3.97 0.93
N ASP A 43 -16.68 3.99 2.21
CA ASP A 43 -15.95 4.71 3.25
C ASP A 43 -15.51 3.74 4.34
N VAL A 44 -14.20 3.65 4.53
CA VAL A 44 -13.53 2.69 5.41
C VAL A 44 -12.79 3.49 6.48
N ARG A 45 -13.03 3.15 7.74
CA ARG A 45 -12.39 3.80 8.88
C ARG A 45 -11.78 2.79 9.82
N GLY A 46 -10.65 3.16 10.40
CA GLY A 46 -10.08 2.46 11.55
C GLY A 46 -8.69 2.95 11.86
N ALA A 47 -7.97 2.19 12.68
CA ALA A 47 -6.62 2.55 13.09
C ALA A 47 -5.57 1.88 12.20
N PHE A 48 -4.41 2.51 12.08
CA PHE A 48 -3.23 1.89 11.49
C PHE A 48 -2.00 1.96 12.41
N LYS A 49 -1.10 1.00 12.23
CA LYS A 49 0.24 0.98 12.80
C LYS A 49 1.23 0.73 11.68
N ARG A 50 2.34 1.46 11.68
CA ARG A 50 3.41 1.36 10.69
C ARG A 50 4.76 1.27 11.39
N ALA A 51 5.48 0.19 11.14
CA ALA A 51 6.85 0.04 11.57
C ALA A 51 7.76 0.83 10.63
N ALA A 52 8.71 1.54 11.23
CA ALA A 52 9.56 2.51 10.59
C ALA A 52 10.98 2.41 11.18
N GLY A 53 11.72 1.37 10.79
CA GLY A 53 13.01 1.04 11.42
C GLY A 53 12.83 0.71 12.91
N GLN A 54 13.43 1.50 13.80
CA GLN A 54 13.24 1.37 15.26
C GLN A 54 11.98 2.11 15.76
N PHE A 55 11.32 2.89 14.91
CA PHE A 55 10.16 3.69 15.29
C PHE A 55 8.87 2.97 14.92
N ASN A 56 7.85 3.12 15.76
CA ASN A 56 6.49 2.75 15.43
C ASN A 56 5.67 4.04 15.31
N MET A 57 4.98 4.19 14.20
CA MET A 57 4.01 5.25 13.96
C MET A 57 2.62 4.62 13.92
N GLY A 58 1.61 5.39 14.32
CA GLY A 58 0.23 4.94 14.23
C GLY A 58 -0.70 6.12 14.29
N GLY A 59 -1.97 5.83 14.05
CA GLY A 59 -2.98 6.85 13.96
C GLY A 59 -4.28 6.34 13.37
N GLU A 60 -5.14 7.28 13.01
CA GLU A 60 -6.42 7.00 12.36
C GLU A 60 -6.25 6.98 10.84
N LEU A 61 -6.99 6.09 10.19
CA LEU A 61 -7.04 5.89 8.75
C LEU A 61 -8.48 6.04 8.27
N GLN A 62 -8.68 6.89 7.27
CA GLN A 62 -9.92 6.93 6.50
C GLN A 62 -9.62 6.74 5.01
N ILE A 63 -10.30 5.77 4.39
CA ILE A 63 -10.21 5.53 2.94
C ILE A 63 -11.61 5.70 2.34
N ARG A 64 -11.72 6.61 1.38
CA ARG A 64 -12.93 6.90 0.62
C ARG A 64 -12.71 6.56 -0.85
N ILE A 65 -13.63 5.79 -1.41
CA ILE A 65 -13.57 5.36 -2.81
C ILE A 65 -14.89 5.68 -3.48
N GLU A 66 -14.83 6.26 -4.67
CA GLU A 66 -15.94 6.38 -5.60
C GLU A 66 -15.49 5.76 -6.93
N ARG A 67 -16.17 4.67 -7.32
CA ARG A 67 -15.81 3.92 -8.52
C ARG A 67 -16.14 4.74 -9.78
N PRO A 68 -15.35 4.56 -10.86
CA PRO A 68 -14.23 3.61 -10.98
C PRO A 68 -12.87 4.18 -10.56
N ASP A 69 -12.74 5.48 -10.31
CA ASP A 69 -11.48 6.20 -10.49
C ASP A 69 -11.16 7.24 -9.41
N LYS A 70 -11.92 7.31 -8.32
CA LYS A 70 -11.64 8.21 -7.20
C LYS A 70 -11.24 7.46 -5.95
N LEU A 71 -10.13 7.90 -5.36
CA LEU A 71 -9.59 7.40 -4.11
C LEU A 71 -9.16 8.59 -3.28
N ARG A 72 -9.55 8.64 -2.02
CA ARG A 72 -8.99 9.54 -1.02
C ARG A 72 -8.58 8.73 0.20
N ARG A 73 -7.36 8.96 0.68
CA ARG A 73 -6.83 8.38 1.90
C ARG A 73 -6.37 9.50 2.81
N ASP A 74 -6.93 9.54 4.00
CA ASP A 74 -6.51 10.44 5.07
C ASP A 74 -5.90 9.60 6.19
N GLU A 75 -4.70 9.99 6.64
CA GLU A 75 -4.03 9.45 7.82
C GLU A 75 -3.83 10.56 8.83
N ASP A 76 -4.38 10.42 10.03
CA ASP A 76 -4.08 11.30 11.16
C ASP A 76 -2.97 10.65 11.99
N LEU A 77 -1.74 11.08 11.76
CA LEU A 77 -0.54 10.51 12.38
C LEU A 77 -0.26 11.17 13.72
N SER A 78 -0.18 10.35 14.77
CA SER A 78 0.30 10.78 16.09
C SER A 78 1.81 10.57 16.19
N PRO A 79 2.65 11.64 16.22
CA PRO A 79 4.09 11.49 16.30
C PRO A 79 4.52 10.88 17.65
N PRO A 80 5.57 10.02 17.65
CA PRO A 80 6.17 9.56 18.90
C PRO A 80 6.65 10.75 19.74
N GLY A 81 6.26 10.80 21.01
CA GLY A 81 6.67 11.86 21.94
C GLY A 81 5.72 13.07 22.04
N GLY A 82 4.49 12.98 21.52
CA GLY A 82 3.43 13.97 21.79
C GLY A 82 3.52 15.27 20.99
N GLY A 83 4.14 15.24 19.81
CA GLY A 83 4.15 16.36 18.87
C GLY A 83 2.78 16.62 18.21
N PRO A 84 2.61 17.75 17.50
CA PRO A 84 1.36 18.05 16.81
C PRO A 84 1.02 16.96 15.80
N ALA A 85 -0.24 16.54 15.78
CA ALA A 85 -0.78 15.60 14.82
C ALA A 85 -0.47 16.04 13.38
N VAL A 86 -0.12 15.09 12.53
CA VAL A 86 0.13 15.35 11.11
C VAL A 86 -0.97 14.66 10.33
N VAL A 87 -1.77 15.43 9.59
CA VAL A 87 -2.76 14.83 8.69
C VAL A 87 -2.14 14.72 7.31
N ARG A 88 -2.05 13.50 6.80
CA ARG A 88 -1.62 13.20 5.44
C ARG A 88 -2.83 12.83 4.61
N THR A 89 -3.03 13.57 3.53
CA THR A 89 -4.13 13.36 2.58
C THR A 89 -3.53 12.98 1.23
N GLU A 90 -3.92 11.83 0.69
CA GLU A 90 -3.60 11.42 -0.68
C GLU A 90 -4.89 11.29 -1.49
N VAL A 91 -4.94 11.87 -2.68
CA VAL A 91 -6.14 11.82 -3.53
C VAL A 91 -5.81 11.46 -4.97
N LEU A 92 -6.69 10.66 -5.56
CA LEU A 92 -6.87 10.41 -6.99
C LEU A 92 -8.31 10.82 -7.34
N ASN A 93 -8.46 11.62 -8.38
CA ASN A 93 -9.74 12.02 -8.96
C ASN A 93 -9.65 11.89 -10.49
N GLY A 94 -9.89 10.68 -11.00
CA GLY A 94 -9.71 10.38 -12.42
C GLY A 94 -8.23 10.48 -12.84
N THR A 95 -7.86 11.56 -13.53
CA THR A 95 -6.48 11.84 -13.93
C THR A 95 -5.74 12.77 -12.97
N GLU A 96 -6.45 13.43 -12.07
CA GLU A 96 -5.87 14.34 -11.10
C GLU A 96 -5.34 13.57 -9.89
N VAL A 97 -4.15 13.95 -9.43
CA VAL A 97 -3.52 13.38 -8.24
C VAL A 97 -2.91 14.51 -7.43
N TRP A 98 -3.11 14.46 -6.12
CA TRP A 98 -2.49 15.39 -5.20
C TRP A 98 -2.24 14.74 -3.84
N GLU A 99 -1.29 15.30 -3.11
CA GLU A 99 -0.98 14.92 -1.73
C GLU A 99 -0.79 16.18 -0.91
N GLU A 100 -1.39 16.20 0.28
CA GLU A 100 -1.23 17.26 1.26
C GLU A 100 -0.72 16.65 2.58
N ASN A 101 0.19 17.36 3.24
CA ASN A 101 0.63 17.02 4.59
C ASN A 101 0.45 18.27 5.45
N SER A 102 -0.55 18.28 6.33
CA SER A 102 -0.77 19.37 7.27
C SER A 102 0.01 19.11 8.55
N GLY A 103 0.93 20.02 8.89
CA GLY A 103 1.84 19.91 10.03
C GLY A 103 3.18 20.57 9.72
N ARG A 104 3.54 21.64 10.44
CA ARG A 104 4.78 22.43 10.23
C ARG A 104 6.07 21.69 10.63
N GLY A 105 6.10 20.37 10.57
CA GLY A 105 7.24 19.55 10.94
C GLY A 105 7.95 18.97 9.71
N ALA A 106 9.22 19.32 9.52
CA ALA A 106 10.13 18.74 8.53
C ALA A 106 10.36 17.21 8.65
N PHE A 107 9.62 16.53 9.54
CA PHE A 107 9.69 15.10 9.79
C PHE A 107 8.99 14.29 8.69
N ILE A 108 7.82 14.70 8.18
CA ILE A 108 7.01 13.82 7.30
C ILE A 108 7.37 13.91 5.81
N THR A 109 8.00 15.00 5.36
CA THR A 109 8.47 15.14 3.96
C THR A 109 9.45 14.05 3.54
N ARG A 110 9.92 13.21 4.48
CA ARG A 110 10.90 12.14 4.27
C ARG A 110 10.38 10.70 4.45
N PHE A 111 9.14 10.50 4.90
CA PHE A 111 8.60 9.15 5.17
C PHE A 111 7.67 8.57 4.07
N GLY A 112 7.13 9.40 3.19
CA GLY A 112 6.27 8.95 2.08
C GLY A 112 6.78 9.30 0.68
N ARG A 113 7.81 10.14 0.59
CA ARG A 113 8.28 10.70 -0.68
C ARG A 113 9.41 9.86 -1.26
N GLY A 114 9.05 8.79 -1.96
CA GLY A 114 9.85 8.33 -3.09
C GLY A 114 9.80 9.41 -4.18
N GLY A 115 10.50 10.53 -4.01
CA GLY A 115 10.42 11.61 -4.99
C GLY A 115 11.17 12.90 -4.71
N ASP A 116 11.39 13.31 -3.46
CA ASP A 116 11.99 14.64 -3.23
C ASP A 116 13.02 14.69 -2.11
N ALA A 117 14.25 14.52 -2.57
CA ALA A 117 15.20 15.60 -2.40
C ALA A 117 14.88 16.68 -3.44
N GLY A 118 14.75 17.97 -3.16
CA GLY A 118 14.93 18.72 -1.94
C GLY A 118 14.69 20.18 -2.29
N ARG A 119 13.94 20.89 -1.44
CA ARG A 119 13.93 22.35 -1.43
C ARG A 119 14.84 22.79 -0.29
N GLY A 120 16.06 23.22 -0.61
CA GLY A 120 16.92 23.91 0.35
C GLY A 120 18.42 23.84 0.06
N GLY A 121 18.97 24.92 -0.52
CA GLY A 121 20.41 25.25 -0.54
C GLY A 121 20.88 25.88 -1.86
N PRO A 122 21.38 27.13 -1.87
CA PRO A 122 21.89 27.78 -3.09
C PRO A 122 23.15 27.14 -3.70
N ASP A 123 23.85 26.25 -2.98
CA ASP A 123 25.22 25.83 -3.33
C ASP A 123 25.43 24.30 -3.30
N GLY A 124 24.55 23.51 -3.91
CA GLY A 124 24.67 22.04 -3.94
C GLY A 124 24.42 21.45 -5.33
N GLY A 125 25.49 20.96 -5.97
CA GLY A 125 25.51 20.53 -7.37
C GLY A 125 24.41 19.56 -7.81
N GLY A 126 23.74 19.94 -8.90
CA GLY A 126 23.45 19.09 -10.06
C GLY A 126 22.85 17.70 -9.83
N ARG A 127 21.78 17.57 -9.05
CA ARG A 127 20.74 16.59 -9.42
C ARG A 127 19.71 17.35 -10.25
N ALA A 128 19.59 17.02 -11.53
CA ALA A 128 18.51 17.51 -12.36
C ALA A 128 17.21 17.29 -11.60
N ALA A 129 16.49 18.36 -11.28
CA ALA A 129 15.16 18.27 -10.70
C ALA A 129 14.34 17.37 -11.62
N ALA A 130 13.76 16.30 -11.09
CA ALA A 130 12.89 15.45 -11.89
C ALA A 130 11.74 16.30 -12.45
N ASP A 131 11.44 16.12 -13.73
CA ASP A 131 10.36 16.84 -14.43
C ASP A 131 9.05 16.73 -13.62
N PRO A 132 8.43 17.85 -13.20
CA PRO A 132 7.18 17.84 -12.44
C PRO A 132 6.08 17.01 -13.09
N ALA A 133 6.00 17.01 -14.43
CA ALA A 133 5.01 16.21 -15.16
C ALA A 133 5.26 14.71 -14.98
N ARG A 134 6.53 14.29 -15.01
CA ARG A 134 6.92 12.90 -14.74
C ARG A 134 6.62 12.47 -13.31
N ILE A 135 6.84 13.36 -12.33
CA ILE A 135 6.51 13.08 -10.92
C ILE A 135 5.00 12.89 -10.76
N GLN A 136 4.20 13.78 -11.34
CA GLN A 136 2.75 13.70 -11.29
C GLN A 136 2.23 12.41 -11.96
N GLU A 137 2.79 12.03 -13.10
CA GLU A 137 2.46 10.78 -13.80
C GLU A 137 2.75 9.53 -12.94
N LEU A 138 3.91 9.50 -12.29
CA LEU A 138 4.28 8.41 -11.39
C LEU A 138 3.33 8.33 -10.17
N GLN A 139 2.95 9.47 -9.60
CA GLN A 139 1.99 9.55 -8.51
C GLN A 139 0.61 9.03 -8.96
N ARG A 140 0.13 9.47 -10.14
CA ARG A 140 -1.14 9.03 -10.71
C ARG A 140 -1.16 7.52 -10.91
N THR A 141 -0.15 6.97 -11.55
CA THR A 141 -0.01 5.53 -11.79
C THR A 141 0.01 4.75 -10.47
N ALA A 142 0.77 5.24 -9.46
CA ALA A 142 0.83 4.61 -8.15
C ALA A 142 -0.52 4.61 -7.42
N ARG A 143 -1.29 5.70 -7.54
CA ARG A 143 -2.63 5.80 -6.94
C ARG A 143 -3.67 4.93 -7.65
N GLN A 144 -3.64 4.88 -8.98
CA GLN A 144 -4.50 3.98 -9.75
C GLN A 144 -4.23 2.51 -9.40
N ALA A 145 -2.95 2.13 -9.29
CA ALA A 145 -2.57 0.78 -8.85
C ALA A 145 -2.98 0.49 -7.39
N GLU A 146 -3.00 1.49 -6.50
CA GLU A 146 -3.55 1.33 -5.14
C GLU A 146 -5.06 1.12 -5.16
N LEU A 147 -5.80 1.92 -5.94
CA LEU A 147 -7.24 1.76 -6.10
C LEU A 147 -7.58 0.37 -6.63
N ALA A 148 -6.91 -0.10 -7.69
CA ALA A 148 -7.11 -1.44 -8.24
C ALA A 148 -6.86 -2.54 -7.19
N ARG A 149 -5.78 -2.43 -6.41
CA ARG A 149 -5.47 -3.40 -5.33
C ARG A 149 -6.52 -3.41 -4.23
N LEU A 150 -7.01 -2.25 -3.79
CA LEU A 150 -8.06 -2.16 -2.77
C LEU A 150 -9.41 -2.68 -3.29
N MET A 151 -9.76 -2.36 -4.54
CA MET A 151 -10.96 -2.87 -5.20
C MET A 151 -10.94 -4.38 -5.37
N LEU A 152 -9.78 -4.95 -5.70
CA LEU A 152 -9.63 -6.40 -5.73
C LEU A 152 -9.69 -7.02 -4.34
N ALA A 153 -8.99 -6.44 -3.35
CA ALA A 153 -8.92 -6.95 -1.99
C ALA A 153 -10.28 -6.99 -1.29
N TRP A 154 -11.10 -5.96 -1.48
CA TRP A 154 -12.37 -5.80 -0.75
C TRP A 154 -13.59 -6.28 -1.54
N LEU A 155 -13.58 -6.13 -2.86
CA LEU A 155 -14.76 -6.36 -3.68
C LEU A 155 -14.54 -7.41 -4.78
N LEU A 156 -13.33 -7.97 -4.89
CA LEU A 156 -12.95 -8.86 -5.99
C LEU A 156 -13.20 -8.24 -7.38
N ALA A 157 -13.14 -6.92 -7.44
CA ALA A 157 -13.28 -6.16 -8.68
C ALA A 157 -11.93 -6.20 -9.41
N ALA A 158 -11.95 -6.86 -10.57
CA ALA A 158 -10.84 -6.92 -11.51
C ALA A 158 -11.29 -6.24 -12.80
N ASP A 159 -10.48 -5.33 -13.32
CA ASP A 159 -10.71 -4.54 -14.53
C ASP A 159 -9.86 -5.02 -15.73
N GLY A 160 -9.12 -6.12 -15.56
CA GLY A 160 -8.36 -6.78 -16.61
C GLY A 160 -8.40 -8.30 -16.52
N SER A 161 -7.37 -8.98 -17.03
CA SER A 161 -7.38 -10.44 -17.15
C SER A 161 -7.16 -11.14 -15.82
N VAL A 162 -7.77 -12.32 -15.68
CA VAL A 162 -7.69 -13.17 -14.50
C VAL A 162 -7.43 -14.60 -14.96
N THR A 163 -6.34 -15.18 -14.48
CA THR A 163 -5.87 -16.50 -14.90
C THR A 163 -5.54 -17.32 -13.67
N TRP A 164 -6.08 -18.54 -13.57
CA TRP A 164 -5.59 -19.46 -12.55
C TRP A 164 -4.19 -19.89 -12.93
N VAL A 165 -3.29 -19.84 -11.95
CA VAL A 165 -1.90 -20.19 -12.18
C VAL A 165 -1.49 -21.42 -11.39
N GLY A 166 -2.10 -21.69 -10.24
CA GLY A 166 -1.73 -22.87 -9.44
C GLY A 166 -2.42 -22.92 -8.09
N THR A 167 -2.00 -23.88 -7.29
CA THR A 167 -2.38 -24.01 -5.88
C THR A 167 -1.14 -23.79 -5.02
N ALA A 168 -1.30 -23.06 -3.94
CA ALA A 168 -0.28 -22.79 -2.94
C ALA A 168 -0.67 -23.49 -1.62
N GLU A 169 0.29 -24.11 -0.94
CA GLU A 169 0.06 -24.84 0.31
C GLU A 169 0.89 -24.24 1.44
N ALA A 170 0.24 -24.02 2.59
CA ALA A 170 0.84 -23.54 3.82
C ALA A 170 0.35 -24.42 5.00
N PRO A 171 1.02 -24.39 6.16
CA PRO A 171 0.61 -25.20 7.31
C PRO A 171 -0.84 -24.95 7.77
N ASP A 172 -1.38 -23.79 7.46
CA ASP A 172 -2.72 -23.32 7.79
C ASP A 172 -3.77 -23.53 6.69
N GLY A 173 -3.39 -24.05 5.52
CA GLY A 173 -4.35 -24.41 4.49
C GLY A 173 -3.81 -24.41 3.06
N LYS A 174 -4.73 -24.56 2.11
CA LYS A 174 -4.45 -24.48 0.67
C LYS A 174 -5.13 -23.27 0.07
N ALA A 175 -4.50 -22.66 -0.92
CA ALA A 175 -5.06 -21.53 -1.64
C ALA A 175 -4.95 -21.72 -3.14
N ASP A 176 -6.03 -21.42 -3.86
CA ASP A 176 -5.94 -21.20 -5.31
C ASP A 176 -5.31 -19.84 -5.58
N VAL A 177 -4.38 -19.82 -6.53
CA VAL A 177 -3.63 -18.63 -6.91
C VAL A 177 -4.11 -18.16 -8.27
N LEU A 178 -4.64 -16.95 -8.31
CA LEU A 178 -5.03 -16.25 -9.52
C LEU A 178 -4.00 -15.16 -9.83
N GLU A 179 -3.46 -15.15 -11.05
CA GLU A 179 -2.77 -13.98 -11.58
C GLU A 179 -3.81 -13.01 -12.14
N VAL A 180 -3.76 -11.76 -11.69
CA VAL A 180 -4.64 -10.69 -12.15
C VAL A 180 -3.77 -9.61 -12.77
N THR A 181 -4.08 -9.25 -14.01
CA THR A 181 -3.45 -8.13 -14.71
C THR A 181 -4.44 -6.97 -14.77
N PRO A 182 -4.38 -6.01 -13.83
CA PRO A 182 -5.29 -4.87 -13.82
C PRO A 182 -5.03 -3.96 -15.01
N ALA A 183 -6.01 -3.11 -15.36
CA ALA A 183 -5.83 -2.10 -16.41
C ALA A 183 -4.75 -1.08 -16.03
N ALA A 184 -4.58 -0.81 -14.73
CA ALA A 184 -3.57 0.07 -14.18
C ALA A 184 -2.66 -0.64 -13.16
N GLY A 185 -1.36 -0.64 -13.44
CA GLY A 185 -0.32 -1.17 -12.54
C GLY A 185 0.19 -2.56 -12.94
N PRO A 186 1.13 -3.12 -12.16
CA PRO A 186 1.72 -4.42 -12.45
C PRO A 186 0.73 -5.56 -12.17
N ALA A 187 0.97 -6.70 -12.82
CA ALA A 187 0.30 -7.95 -12.47
C ALA A 187 0.53 -8.31 -10.99
N LEU A 188 -0.50 -8.87 -10.38
CA LEU A 188 -0.52 -9.29 -8.99
C LEU A 188 -1.05 -10.72 -8.89
N ARG A 189 -0.80 -11.36 -7.76
CA ARG A 189 -1.39 -12.66 -7.42
C ARG A 189 -2.37 -12.51 -6.29
N LEU A 190 -3.59 -12.98 -6.52
CA LEU A 190 -4.66 -13.11 -5.53
C LEU A 190 -4.69 -14.57 -5.06
N PHE A 191 -4.65 -14.76 -3.73
CA PHE A 191 -4.75 -16.05 -3.08
C PHE A 191 -6.14 -16.17 -2.48
N LEU A 192 -6.87 -17.21 -2.91
CA LEU A 192 -8.20 -17.55 -2.43
C LEU A 192 -8.10 -18.82 -1.61
N ASP A 193 -8.70 -18.84 -0.42
CA ASP A 193 -8.81 -20.09 0.34
C ASP A 193 -9.51 -21.17 -0.49
N ALA A 194 -8.89 -22.35 -0.64
CA ALA A 194 -9.40 -23.38 -1.55
C ALA A 194 -10.75 -23.98 -1.12
N SER A 195 -11.12 -23.83 0.16
CA SER A 195 -12.36 -24.41 0.70
C SER A 195 -13.52 -23.41 0.75
N THR A 196 -13.23 -22.16 1.06
CA THR A 196 -14.22 -21.10 1.27
C THR A 196 -14.25 -20.06 0.16
N HIS A 197 -13.25 -20.06 -0.72
CA HIS A 197 -13.01 -19.06 -1.76
C HIS A 197 -12.91 -17.61 -1.25
N VAL A 198 -12.71 -17.43 0.06
CA VAL A 198 -12.51 -16.11 0.66
C VAL A 198 -11.09 -15.63 0.34
N PRO A 199 -10.89 -14.34 -0.01
CA PRO A 199 -9.56 -13.81 -0.26
C PRO A 199 -8.68 -13.89 0.99
N LEU A 200 -7.45 -14.33 0.84
CA LEU A 200 -6.48 -14.42 1.92
C LEU A 200 -5.40 -13.36 1.80
N MET A 201 -4.93 -13.15 0.57
CA MET A 201 -3.73 -12.37 0.33
C MET A 201 -3.63 -11.88 -1.10
N ILE A 202 -3.00 -10.73 -1.28
CA ILE A 202 -2.52 -10.25 -2.58
C ILE A 202 -1.00 -10.06 -2.50
N THR A 203 -0.27 -10.48 -3.54
CA THR A 203 1.17 -10.20 -3.69
C THR A 203 1.45 -9.53 -5.03
N TRP A 204 2.43 -8.63 -5.08
CA TRP A 204 2.86 -7.98 -6.31
C TRP A 204 4.35 -7.63 -6.26
N ARG A 205 4.97 -7.45 -7.41
CA ARG A 205 6.34 -6.92 -7.48
C ARG A 205 6.30 -5.40 -7.31
N GLY A 206 7.18 -4.88 -6.48
CA GLY A 206 7.33 -3.45 -6.29
C GLY A 206 8.67 -3.12 -5.65
N VAL A 207 8.81 -1.87 -5.23
CA VAL A 207 10.02 -1.40 -4.57
C VAL A 207 9.82 -1.53 -3.07
N ALA A 208 10.79 -2.13 -2.36
CA ALA A 208 10.72 -2.20 -0.89
C ALA A 208 10.62 -0.77 -0.31
N PRO A 209 9.67 -0.49 0.61
CA PRO A 209 9.60 0.79 1.29
C PRO A 209 10.94 1.12 1.96
N GLN A 210 11.65 2.14 1.47
CA GLN A 210 12.84 2.61 2.15
C GLN A 210 12.45 3.53 3.29
N MET A 211 12.67 3.03 4.51
CA MET A 211 12.46 3.81 5.73
C MET A 211 13.70 4.67 5.95
N VAL A 212 13.81 5.78 5.21
CA VAL A 212 14.91 6.74 5.39
C VAL A 212 14.60 7.66 6.55
N PHE A 213 14.94 7.23 7.77
CA PHE A 213 15.04 8.15 8.90
C PHE A 213 16.26 9.03 8.71
N ALA A 214 16.04 10.32 8.50
CA ALA A 214 17.07 11.34 8.64
C ALA A 214 17.40 11.58 10.11
N GLY A 215 17.83 10.53 10.81
CA GLY A 215 18.20 10.53 12.22
C GLY A 215 19.71 10.47 12.47
N ARG A 216 20.57 10.36 11.43
CA ARG A 216 22.01 10.55 11.59
C ARG A 216 22.37 12.04 11.65
N ARG A 217 21.77 12.76 12.60
CA ARG A 217 22.24 14.06 13.08
C ARG A 217 22.23 14.09 14.62
N GLY A 218 22.84 13.07 15.22
CA GLY A 218 23.34 13.14 16.60
C GLY A 218 24.85 13.40 16.54
N GLY A 219 25.24 14.67 16.55
CA GLY A 219 26.65 15.07 16.45
C GLY A 219 26.87 16.56 16.24
N ARG A 220 26.14 17.44 16.94
CA ARG A 220 26.60 18.80 17.22
C ARG A 220 26.73 18.96 18.72
N GLY A 221 27.92 18.62 19.19
CA GLY A 221 28.37 18.78 20.56
C GLY A 221 29.88 18.77 20.62
N ALA A 222 30.55 19.55 19.77
CA ALA A 222 31.93 19.97 19.94
C ALA A 222 32.24 21.09 18.93
N ARG A 223 32.28 22.34 19.40
CA ARG A 223 33.28 23.27 18.88
C ARG A 223 34.59 22.75 19.45
N GLY A 224 35.34 22.02 18.63
CA GLY A 224 36.66 21.52 18.93
C GLY A 224 37.36 21.33 17.61
N ASP A 225 38.42 22.11 17.38
CA ASP A 225 39.32 21.95 16.26
C ASP A 225 39.83 20.51 16.23
N GLY A 226 39.40 19.77 15.21
CA GLY A 226 39.73 18.36 15.07
C GLY A 226 39.36 17.91 13.67
N ALA A 227 40.31 17.98 12.75
CA ALA A 227 40.24 17.23 11.51
C ALA A 227 39.88 15.77 11.85
N PRO A 228 38.98 15.12 11.09
CA PRO A 228 38.67 13.72 11.34
C PRO A 228 39.97 12.90 11.22
N PRO A 229 40.20 11.91 12.10
CA PRO A 229 41.36 11.04 11.99
C PRO A 229 41.39 10.40 10.61
N GLU A 230 42.48 10.65 9.90
CA GLU A 230 42.81 10.04 8.63
C GLU A 230 42.85 8.51 8.83
N GLY A 231 41.96 7.77 8.15
CA GLY A 231 41.94 6.31 8.18
C GLY A 231 40.68 5.63 8.73
N ALA A 232 39.62 6.35 9.12
CA ALA A 232 38.33 5.70 9.34
C ALA A 232 37.79 5.19 7.97
N PRO A 233 37.55 3.88 7.79
CA PRO A 233 37.03 3.36 6.53
C PRO A 233 35.69 4.02 6.24
N ARG A 234 35.65 4.87 5.22
CA ARG A 234 34.38 5.21 4.58
C ARG A 234 33.89 3.91 3.97
N PRO A 235 32.61 3.53 4.14
CA PRO A 235 32.06 2.46 3.34
C PRO A 235 32.04 2.95 1.88
N ASP A 236 33.14 2.74 1.18
CA ASP A 236 33.38 3.03 -0.24
C ASP A 236 32.72 1.94 -1.09
N GLY A 237 31.43 1.73 -0.86
CA GLY A 237 30.57 0.94 -1.73
C GLY A 237 29.62 1.88 -2.46
N PRO A 238 29.40 1.72 -3.78
CA PRO A 238 28.30 2.42 -4.44
C PRO A 238 27.02 2.10 -3.69
N ARG A 239 26.35 3.13 -3.15
CA ARG A 239 24.97 2.96 -2.68
C ARG A 239 24.15 2.58 -3.90
N PRO A 240 23.39 1.47 -3.89
CA PRO A 240 22.57 1.12 -5.03
C PRO A 240 21.64 2.31 -5.35
N ASP A 241 21.71 2.80 -6.59
CA ASP A 241 20.99 3.99 -7.04
C ASP A 241 19.46 3.83 -6.98
N ARG A 242 18.99 2.60 -6.80
CA ARG A 242 17.58 2.23 -6.68
C ARG A 242 17.39 1.26 -5.51
N PRO A 243 16.33 1.42 -4.69
CA PRO A 243 15.99 0.38 -3.71
C PRO A 243 15.74 -0.96 -4.40
N PRO A 244 16.04 -2.09 -3.75
CA PRO A 244 15.84 -3.40 -4.36
C PRO A 244 14.35 -3.62 -4.64
N ASP A 245 14.09 -4.25 -5.79
CA ASP A 245 12.77 -4.80 -6.07
C ASP A 245 12.46 -5.90 -5.03
N ALA A 246 11.21 -5.95 -4.57
CA ALA A 246 10.74 -6.88 -3.56
C ALA A 246 9.35 -7.40 -3.91
N THR A 247 9.02 -8.58 -3.37
CA THR A 247 7.65 -9.07 -3.37
C THR A 247 6.92 -8.41 -2.21
N LEU A 248 6.01 -7.49 -2.55
CA LEU A 248 5.12 -6.85 -1.62
C LEU A 248 3.90 -7.75 -1.37
N ARG A 249 3.38 -7.71 -0.15
CA ARG A 249 2.26 -8.53 0.32
C ARG A 249 1.22 -7.67 1.03
N MET A 250 -0.05 -7.99 0.81
CA MET A 250 -1.20 -7.54 1.60
C MET A 250 -1.98 -8.77 2.04
N THR A 251 -2.07 -9.04 3.33
CA THR A 251 -2.88 -10.14 3.90
C THR A 251 -4.20 -9.59 4.41
N LEU A 252 -5.27 -10.36 4.23
CA LEU A 252 -6.64 -10.00 4.55
C LEU A 252 -7.17 -10.97 5.59
N GLY A 253 -7.82 -10.44 6.64
CA GLY A 253 -8.33 -11.27 7.73
C GLY A 253 -9.41 -10.58 8.54
N GLY A 254 -9.85 -11.26 9.60
CA GLY A 254 -10.88 -10.73 10.50
C GLY A 254 -12.20 -10.43 9.77
N TYR A 255 -12.58 -11.26 8.80
CA TYR A 255 -13.73 -11.00 7.95
C TYR A 255 -15.04 -10.88 8.74
N LYS A 256 -15.83 -9.84 8.43
CA LYS A 256 -17.18 -9.64 8.97
C LYS A 256 -18.15 -9.30 7.85
N THR A 257 -19.41 -9.66 8.02
CA THR A 257 -20.47 -9.30 7.08
C THR A 257 -20.99 -7.89 7.36
N VAL A 258 -20.92 -7.01 6.37
CA VAL A 258 -21.45 -5.64 6.36
C VAL A 258 -22.40 -5.51 5.18
N ASN A 259 -23.68 -5.26 5.44
CA ASN A 259 -24.73 -5.16 4.41
C ASN A 259 -24.74 -6.34 3.42
N GLY A 260 -24.50 -7.56 3.93
CA GLY A 260 -24.47 -8.78 3.11
C GLY A 260 -23.18 -9.02 2.33
N ILE A 261 -22.14 -8.18 2.51
CA ILE A 261 -20.81 -8.35 1.93
C ILE A 261 -19.81 -8.66 3.05
N LYS A 262 -19.04 -9.74 2.91
CA LYS A 262 -17.98 -10.16 3.79
C LYS A 262 -16.71 -9.36 3.48
N LEU A 263 -16.34 -8.44 4.38
CA LEU A 263 -15.20 -7.53 4.23
C LEU A 263 -14.14 -7.78 5.32
N PRO A 264 -12.84 -7.63 5.02
CA PRO A 264 -11.77 -7.89 5.99
C PRO A 264 -11.67 -6.77 7.03
N HIS A 265 -11.65 -7.08 8.32
CA HIS A 265 -11.39 -6.07 9.37
C HIS A 265 -9.94 -6.00 9.84
N LEU A 266 -9.06 -6.85 9.30
CA LEU A 266 -7.63 -6.82 9.54
C LEU A 266 -6.92 -6.86 8.18
N VAL A 267 -6.09 -5.86 7.92
CA VAL A 267 -5.22 -5.82 6.74
C VAL A 267 -3.79 -5.64 7.22
N THR A 268 -2.88 -6.51 6.81
CA THR A 268 -1.45 -6.31 7.05
C THR A 268 -0.71 -6.16 5.74
N ARG A 269 0.29 -5.28 5.70
CA ARG A 269 1.14 -5.08 4.53
C ARG A 269 2.60 -5.27 4.89
N GLY A 270 3.36 -5.82 3.96
CA GLY A 270 4.73 -6.25 4.21
C GLY A 270 5.50 -6.56 2.94
N PHE A 271 6.75 -6.96 3.14
CA PHE A 271 7.64 -7.47 2.10
C PHE A 271 8.65 -8.41 2.73
N ASN A 272 9.12 -9.42 1.97
CA ASN A 272 10.13 -10.38 2.43
C ASN A 272 9.83 -10.92 3.84
N ASP A 273 8.59 -11.36 4.06
CA ASP A 273 8.04 -11.86 5.33
C ASP A 273 7.99 -10.89 6.51
N THR A 274 8.40 -9.64 6.31
CA THR A 274 8.30 -8.58 7.30
C THR A 274 6.99 -7.81 7.14
N THR A 275 6.15 -7.82 8.16
CA THR A 275 4.99 -6.91 8.25
C THR A 275 5.48 -5.53 8.66
N VAL A 276 5.14 -4.51 7.86
CA VAL A 276 5.52 -3.11 8.11
C VAL A 276 4.33 -2.21 8.35
N GLU A 277 3.11 -2.68 8.06
CA GLU A 277 1.89 -1.93 8.29
C GLU A 277 0.75 -2.88 8.68
N GLU A 278 -0.10 -2.44 9.61
CA GLU A 278 -1.31 -3.12 10.03
C GLU A 278 -2.46 -2.10 10.07
N TRP A 279 -3.61 -2.45 9.51
CA TRP A 279 -4.86 -1.72 9.60
C TRP A 279 -5.86 -2.57 10.37
N VAL A 280 -6.45 -1.99 11.40
CA VAL A 280 -7.61 -2.54 12.10
C VAL A 280 -8.81 -1.73 11.67
N VAL A 281 -9.61 -2.29 10.77
CA VAL A 281 -10.79 -1.61 10.26
C VAL A 281 -11.92 -1.71 11.28
N GLU A 282 -12.43 -0.56 11.67
CA GLU A 282 -13.51 -0.43 12.63
C GLU A 282 -14.88 -0.45 11.93
N SER A 283 -14.99 0.25 10.80
CA SER A 283 -16.26 0.36 10.08
C SER A 283 -16.11 0.45 8.56
N TYR A 284 -17.14 -0.07 7.90
CA TYR A 284 -17.40 0.08 6.48
C TYR A 284 -18.76 0.74 6.30
N ARG A 285 -18.81 1.80 5.49
CA ARG A 285 -20.07 2.34 4.97
C ARG A 285 -20.11 2.10 3.48
N ILE A 286 -21.15 1.38 3.04
CA ILE A 286 -21.36 1.01 1.64
C ILE A 286 -22.37 1.96 1.02
N ASN A 287 -22.04 2.48 -0.16
CA ASN A 287 -22.82 3.48 -0.88
C ASN A 287 -23.15 4.76 -0.07
N PRO A 288 -22.24 5.32 0.77
CA PRO A 288 -22.49 6.60 1.39
C PRO A 288 -22.50 7.72 0.33
N SER A 289 -23.29 8.76 0.57
CA SER A 289 -23.18 10.00 -0.19
C SER A 289 -21.93 10.77 0.24
N PHE A 290 -21.12 11.19 -0.72
CA PHE A 290 -20.01 12.10 -0.49
C PHE A 290 -20.40 13.53 -0.86
N ARG A 291 -19.83 14.49 -0.14
CA ARG A 291 -19.89 15.90 -0.56
C ARG A 291 -19.06 16.07 -1.83
N GLY A 292 -19.47 16.98 -2.72
CA GLY A 292 -18.81 17.18 -4.02
C GLY A 292 -17.35 17.63 -3.93
N ASP A 293 -16.94 18.17 -2.78
CA ASP A 293 -15.59 18.65 -2.48
C ASP A 293 -14.66 17.55 -1.92
N VAL A 294 -15.16 16.33 -1.66
CA VAL A 294 -14.37 15.28 -0.99
C VAL A 294 -13.08 14.91 -1.74
N PHE A 295 -13.13 14.91 -3.08
CA PHE A 295 -11.99 14.56 -3.93
C PHE A 295 -11.38 15.77 -4.65
N ALA A 296 -11.95 16.96 -4.44
CA ALA A 296 -11.41 18.20 -4.99
C ALA A 296 -10.23 18.68 -4.14
N GLN A 297 -9.31 19.40 -4.78
CA GLN A 297 -8.22 20.12 -4.10
C GLN A 297 -8.73 21.42 -3.46
#